data_AF-A0A5H9YBF4-F1
#
_entry.id   AF-A0A5H9YBF4-F1
#
_cell.length_a   1.000
_cell.length_b   1.000
_cell.length_c   1.000
_cell.angle_alpha   90.00
_cell.angle_beta   90.00
_cell.angle_gamma   90.00
#
_symmetry.space_group_name_H-M   'P 1'
#
loop_
_entity.id
_entity.type
_entity.pdbx_description
1 polymer ?
#
loop_
_entity_poly.entity_id
_entity_poly.type
_entity_poly.pdbx_seq_one_letter_code
_entity_poly.pdbx_strand_id
1 'polypeptide(L)'
;MTAHEVNFDGLVGLTHHYAGLSFGNEASTRHRFQMSNPRLAVKQGLLKMKALADAGFPQAVIPPHERPFIPALRQLGFTGSDEQILDKVARQAPRWLSSVSSASPMWVANAATVCPSADALDGKVHLTVANLNNKFHRALEAPVTEALLRAIFRDESQFSVHSALPQVALLGDEGAANHNRLGGEYGSAGVQLFVYGREEENEIRPARYPARQSREASEAVARLNQVNPQQVIFAQQNPEVIDQGVFHNDVIAVSNRQVLFCHEAAFARQKVLINQLRTRVDGFMAIEVPAGEVSVSDAVATYLFNSQLLSRDDGSMLLVLPRECQNHAGVWRYLNKLVAEDNPISAMQVFDLRESMANGGGPACLRLRVVLTEEERRAVNPTVMMNDALFTALNAWADRYYRDRLTAADLADPLLLREGREALDVLTRLLDLGSVYPFQQTGAADG
;
A
#
# COMPACT_ATOMS: atom_id res chain seq x y z
N MET A 1 14.41 5.88 22.75
CA MET A 1 14.87 6.77 21.66
C MET A 1 13.64 7.41 21.03
N THR A 2 13.71 8.67 20.61
CA THR A 2 12.61 9.34 19.91
C THR A 2 12.55 8.80 18.48
N ALA A 3 11.42 8.22 18.09
CA ALA A 3 11.18 7.73 16.73
C ALA A 3 9.82 8.21 16.25
N HIS A 4 9.68 8.39 14.94
CA HIS A 4 8.45 8.86 14.32
C HIS A 4 8.00 7.87 13.25
N GLU A 5 6.69 7.71 13.10
CA GLU A 5 6.12 7.06 11.93
C GLU A 5 6.25 7.99 10.72
N VAL A 6 7.00 7.56 9.71
CA VAL A 6 7.12 8.23 8.41
C VAL A 6 6.20 7.54 7.42
N ASN A 7 5.36 8.32 6.73
CA ASN A 7 4.48 7.83 5.68
C ASN A 7 5.22 7.89 4.35
N PHE A 8 5.46 6.74 3.72
CA PHE A 8 5.98 6.66 2.35
C PHE A 8 4.83 6.37 1.41
N ASP A 9 4.46 7.34 0.58
CA ASP A 9 3.32 7.21 -0.31
C ASP A 9 3.74 6.84 -1.73
N GLY A 10 2.91 6.02 -2.39
CA GLY A 10 3.12 5.65 -3.79
C GLY A 10 2.71 6.78 -4.72
N LEU A 11 3.65 7.22 -5.57
CA LEU A 11 3.36 8.14 -6.66
C LEU A 11 2.66 7.38 -7.79
N VAL A 12 1.45 7.79 -8.15
CA VAL A 12 0.63 7.12 -9.17
C VAL A 12 1.35 7.13 -10.53
N GLY A 13 1.42 5.98 -11.20
CA GLY A 13 2.10 5.84 -12.50
C GLY A 13 1.30 6.39 -13.70
N LEU A 14 2.01 6.69 -14.78
CA LEU A 14 1.45 7.31 -16.01
C LEU A 14 0.38 6.43 -16.68
N THR A 15 0.47 5.12 -16.49
CA THR A 15 -0.43 4.13 -17.10
C THR A 15 -1.62 3.77 -16.20
N HIS A 16 -1.95 4.60 -15.20
CA HIS A 16 -3.15 4.41 -14.37
C HIS A 16 -4.38 4.24 -15.24
N HIS A 17 -5.11 3.13 -15.07
CA HIS A 17 -6.31 2.81 -15.83
C HIS A 17 -7.17 1.76 -15.09
N TYR A 18 -8.44 1.67 -15.48
CA TYR A 18 -9.40 0.74 -14.86
C TYR A 18 -9.64 -0.50 -15.71
N ALA A 19 -9.13 -1.64 -15.27
CA ALA A 19 -9.21 -2.90 -16.02
C ALA A 19 -9.96 -4.05 -15.33
N GLY A 20 -10.33 -3.88 -14.05
CA GLY A 20 -11.04 -4.90 -13.28
C GLY A 20 -10.24 -6.20 -13.12
N LEU A 21 -8.95 -6.08 -12.81
CA LEU A 21 -8.01 -7.21 -12.72
C LEU A 21 -8.06 -7.94 -11.37
N SER A 22 -8.77 -7.39 -10.39
CA SER A 22 -8.72 -7.84 -9.00
C SER A 22 -10.05 -8.42 -8.54
N PHE A 23 -10.35 -9.67 -8.88
CA PHE A 23 -11.51 -10.38 -8.31
C PHE A 23 -11.42 -10.43 -6.77
N GLY A 24 -12.51 -10.05 -6.10
CA GLY A 24 -12.58 -9.79 -4.66
C GLY A 24 -12.39 -8.33 -4.26
N ASN A 25 -11.91 -7.46 -5.17
CA ASN A 25 -11.98 -6.01 -5.03
C ASN A 25 -13.17 -5.51 -5.87
N GLU A 26 -14.25 -5.15 -5.18
CA GLU A 26 -15.50 -4.76 -5.84
C GLU A 26 -15.39 -3.41 -6.57
N ALA A 27 -14.56 -2.48 -6.08
CA ALA A 27 -14.34 -1.20 -6.76
C ALA A 27 -13.66 -1.42 -8.12
N SER A 28 -12.57 -2.20 -8.15
CA SER A 28 -11.87 -2.55 -9.39
C SER A 28 -12.81 -3.20 -10.42
N THR A 29 -13.69 -4.10 -9.97
CA THR A 29 -14.66 -4.79 -10.84
C THR A 29 -15.73 -3.83 -11.38
N ARG A 30 -16.28 -2.95 -10.53
CA ARG A 30 -17.34 -1.99 -10.89
C ARG A 30 -16.91 -0.92 -11.88
N HIS A 31 -15.67 -0.42 -11.76
CA HIS A 31 -15.16 0.66 -12.62
C HIS A 31 -14.42 0.16 -13.86
N ARG A 32 -14.48 -1.14 -14.14
CA ARG A 32 -13.79 -1.76 -15.28
C ARG A 32 -14.12 -1.05 -16.60
N PHE A 33 -13.07 -0.73 -17.37
CA PHE A 33 -13.11 -0.05 -18.66
C PHE A 33 -13.67 1.38 -18.64
N GLN A 34 -13.85 1.97 -17.46
CA GLN A 34 -14.04 3.41 -17.39
C GLN A 34 -12.76 4.13 -17.82
N MET A 35 -12.95 5.37 -18.26
CA MET A 35 -11.88 6.27 -18.60
C MET A 35 -11.21 6.77 -17.32
N SER A 36 -9.89 6.74 -17.29
CA SER A 36 -9.08 7.23 -16.17
C SER A 36 -8.44 8.57 -16.50
N ASN A 37 -7.99 9.28 -15.46
CA ASN A 37 -7.22 10.51 -15.57
C ASN A 37 -5.90 10.36 -14.79
N PRO A 38 -4.83 9.83 -15.41
CA PRO A 38 -3.53 9.65 -14.74
C PRO A 38 -3.00 10.94 -14.10
N ARG A 39 -3.10 12.08 -14.79
CA ARG A 39 -2.62 13.38 -14.27
C ARG A 39 -3.38 13.81 -13.02
N LEU A 40 -4.70 13.62 -13.00
CA LEU A 40 -5.49 13.90 -11.81
C LEU A 40 -5.12 12.93 -10.67
N ALA A 41 -4.96 11.64 -10.97
CA ALA A 41 -4.64 10.62 -9.98
C ALA A 41 -3.33 10.92 -9.24
N VAL A 42 -2.27 11.27 -9.98
CA VAL A 42 -0.98 11.63 -9.37
C VAL A 42 -1.07 12.92 -8.57
N LYS A 43 -1.82 13.93 -9.04
CA LYS A 43 -2.02 15.19 -8.31
C LYS A 43 -2.85 15.02 -7.04
N GLN A 44 -3.87 14.15 -7.04
CA GLN A 44 -4.64 13.81 -5.85
C GLN A 44 -3.77 13.19 -4.76
N GLY A 45 -2.90 12.24 -5.13
CA GLY A 45 -1.93 11.65 -4.21
C GLY A 45 -0.94 12.69 -3.67
N LEU A 46 -0.34 13.51 -4.54
CA LEU A 46 0.61 14.56 -4.15
C LEU A 46 -0.01 15.59 -3.20
N LEU A 47 -1.27 15.98 -3.42
CA LEU A 47 -1.98 16.90 -2.52
C LEU A 47 -2.16 16.30 -1.12
N LYS A 48 -2.49 15.00 -1.03
CA LYS A 48 -2.57 14.31 0.27
C LYS A 48 -1.22 14.32 0.97
N MET A 49 -0.17 13.89 0.27
CA MET A 49 1.20 13.86 0.81
C MET A 49 1.60 15.25 1.35
N LYS A 50 1.44 16.29 0.53
CA LYS A 50 1.86 17.64 0.91
C LYS A 50 1.07 18.21 2.08
N ALA A 51 -0.26 18.00 2.09
CA ALA A 51 -1.10 18.48 3.19
C ALA A 51 -0.75 17.81 4.53
N LEU A 52 -0.37 16.52 4.54
CA LEU A 52 0.08 15.84 5.74
C LEU A 52 1.49 16.28 6.16
N ALA A 53 2.40 16.48 5.19
CA ALA A 53 3.72 17.04 5.45
C ALA A 53 3.64 18.44 6.09
N ASP A 54 2.76 19.31 5.57
CA ASP A 54 2.53 20.67 6.06
C ASP A 54 1.87 20.69 7.45
N ALA A 55 1.09 19.66 7.76
CA ALA A 55 0.52 19.43 9.07
C ALA A 55 1.51 18.83 10.09
N GLY A 56 2.78 18.62 9.69
CA GLY A 56 3.85 18.15 10.57
C GLY A 56 4.03 16.62 10.62
N PHE A 57 3.28 15.85 9.82
CA PHE A 57 3.46 14.41 9.75
C PHE A 57 4.61 14.07 8.78
N PRO A 58 5.65 13.33 9.21
CA PRO A 58 6.74 12.97 8.31
C PRO A 58 6.24 12.19 7.08
N GLN A 59 6.62 12.66 5.90
CA GLN A 59 6.10 12.19 4.62
C GLN A 59 7.23 12.02 3.60
N ALA A 60 7.15 10.96 2.81
CA ALA A 60 8.07 10.64 1.73
C ALA A 60 7.31 10.02 0.55
N VAL A 61 8.02 9.79 -0.56
CA VAL A 61 7.45 9.25 -1.81
C VAL A 61 8.19 7.99 -2.28
N ILE A 62 7.45 7.02 -2.83
CA ILE A 62 7.95 5.86 -3.58
C ILE A 62 7.51 6.04 -5.04
N PRO A 63 8.43 5.99 -6.03
CA PRO A 63 8.09 6.26 -7.43
C PRO A 63 7.29 5.10 -8.07
N PRO A 64 6.60 5.36 -9.21
CA PRO A 64 5.92 4.31 -9.96
C PRO A 64 6.91 3.34 -10.63
N HIS A 65 6.40 2.26 -11.21
CA HIS A 65 7.21 1.26 -11.91
C HIS A 65 7.22 1.47 -13.44
N GLU A 66 8.13 0.79 -14.12
CA GLU A 66 8.15 0.66 -15.58
C GLU A 66 6.84 0.04 -16.10
N ARG A 67 6.08 0.81 -16.88
CA ARG A 67 4.83 0.38 -17.52
C ARG A 67 4.68 1.03 -18.91
N PRO A 68 4.19 0.32 -19.94
CA PRO A 68 3.98 -1.14 -20.02
C PRO A 68 5.27 -1.95 -19.76
N PHE A 69 5.16 -3.05 -19.01
CA PHE A 69 6.31 -3.87 -18.63
C PHE A 69 6.63 -4.92 -19.70
N ILE A 70 7.35 -4.50 -20.74
CA ILE A 70 7.72 -5.33 -21.90
C ILE A 70 8.46 -6.63 -21.53
N PRO A 71 9.37 -6.68 -20.54
CA PRO A 71 10.04 -7.93 -20.18
C PRO A 71 9.10 -9.08 -19.82
N ALA A 72 7.97 -8.81 -19.16
CA ALA A 72 6.95 -9.84 -18.88
C ALA A 72 6.26 -10.34 -20.15
N LEU A 73 6.04 -9.47 -21.14
CA LEU A 73 5.50 -9.89 -22.44
C LEU A 73 6.50 -10.78 -23.20
N ARG A 74 7.81 -10.51 -23.08
CA ARG A 74 8.86 -11.39 -23.62
C ARG A 74 8.81 -12.77 -22.99
N GLN A 75 8.64 -12.85 -21.66
CA GLN A 75 8.49 -14.13 -20.95
C GLN A 75 7.23 -14.90 -21.38
N LEU A 76 6.17 -14.20 -21.81
CA LEU A 76 4.96 -14.80 -22.38
C LEU A 76 5.11 -15.21 -23.86
N GLY A 77 6.32 -15.13 -24.43
CA GLY A 77 6.64 -15.62 -25.77
C GLY A 77 6.56 -14.59 -26.90
N PHE A 78 6.30 -13.31 -26.59
CA PHE A 78 6.31 -12.25 -27.61
C PHE A 78 7.75 -11.78 -27.89
N THR A 79 8.15 -11.78 -29.15
CA THR A 79 9.52 -11.42 -29.58
C THR A 79 9.56 -10.22 -30.54
N GLY A 80 10.72 -9.57 -30.64
CA GLY A 80 10.94 -8.38 -31.47
C GLY A 80 11.48 -7.20 -30.64
N SER A 81 11.51 -6.02 -31.25
CA SER A 81 11.70 -4.76 -30.51
C SER A 81 10.52 -4.48 -29.57
N ASP A 82 10.70 -3.59 -28.60
CA ASP A 82 9.65 -3.26 -27.62
C ASP A 82 8.34 -2.82 -28.30
N GLU A 83 8.41 -1.97 -29.33
CA GLU A 83 7.24 -1.52 -30.09
C GLU A 83 6.60 -2.63 -30.93
N GLN A 84 7.40 -3.54 -31.51
CA GLN A 84 6.88 -4.72 -32.22
C GLN A 84 6.15 -5.68 -31.28
N ILE A 85 6.67 -5.85 -30.06
CA ILE A 85 5.99 -6.64 -29.02
C ILE A 85 4.68 -5.98 -28.64
N LEU A 86 4.68 -4.66 -28.44
CA LEU A 86 3.48 -3.89 -28.10
C LEU A 86 2.38 -4.09 -29.16
N ASP A 87 2.71 -3.92 -30.45
CA ASP A 87 1.78 -4.13 -31.56
C ASP A 87 1.28 -5.59 -31.65
N LYS A 88 2.17 -6.57 -31.50
CA LYS A 88 1.79 -8.00 -31.50
C LYS A 88 0.81 -8.32 -30.38
N VAL A 89 1.08 -7.87 -29.15
CA VAL A 89 0.21 -8.14 -28.00
C VAL A 89 -1.12 -7.40 -28.15
N ALA A 90 -1.12 -6.16 -28.64
CA ALA A 90 -2.35 -5.40 -28.91
C ALA A 90 -3.29 -6.16 -29.87
N ARG A 91 -2.75 -6.78 -30.93
CA ARG A 91 -3.54 -7.51 -31.93
C ARG A 91 -3.92 -8.92 -31.49
N GLN A 92 -3.03 -9.63 -30.80
CA GLN A 92 -3.19 -11.06 -30.53
C GLN A 92 -3.77 -11.36 -29.14
N ALA A 93 -3.39 -10.57 -28.13
CA ALA A 93 -3.76 -10.82 -26.74
C ALA A 93 -3.82 -9.53 -25.90
N PRO A 94 -4.71 -8.56 -26.24
CA PRO A 94 -4.74 -7.23 -25.63
C PRO A 94 -4.99 -7.25 -24.11
N ARG A 95 -5.56 -8.34 -23.57
CA ARG A 95 -5.73 -8.51 -22.12
C ARG A 95 -4.39 -8.49 -21.37
N TRP A 96 -3.32 -8.99 -21.97
CA TRP A 96 -1.99 -8.97 -21.35
C TRP A 96 -1.41 -7.57 -21.26
N LEU A 97 -1.72 -6.65 -22.20
CA LEU A 97 -1.27 -5.26 -22.12
C LEU A 97 -1.73 -4.60 -20.83
N SER A 98 -3.01 -4.76 -20.48
CA SER A 98 -3.54 -4.22 -19.23
C SER A 98 -2.84 -4.81 -18.00
N SER A 99 -2.64 -6.14 -17.98
CA SER A 99 -1.94 -6.82 -16.89
C SER A 99 -0.52 -6.31 -16.66
N VAL A 100 0.23 -5.98 -17.73
CA VAL A 100 1.60 -5.46 -17.63
C VAL A 100 1.68 -3.93 -17.57
N SER A 101 0.54 -3.24 -17.63
CA SER A 101 0.48 -1.76 -17.64
C SER A 101 -0.28 -1.19 -16.45
N SER A 102 -0.65 -2.01 -15.47
CA SER A 102 -1.30 -1.55 -14.24
C SER A 102 -0.40 -0.61 -13.45
N ALA A 103 -0.95 0.52 -12.98
CA ALA A 103 -0.31 1.43 -12.02
C ALA A 103 -0.46 0.98 -10.55
N SER A 104 -0.82 -0.29 -10.33
CA SER A 104 -0.99 -0.90 -8.99
C SER A 104 0.17 -0.76 -7.99
N PRO A 105 1.46 -0.58 -8.38
CA PRO A 105 2.51 -0.24 -7.42
C PRO A 105 2.26 1.02 -6.59
N MET A 106 1.33 1.90 -7.01
CA MET A 106 0.92 3.07 -6.21
C MET A 106 0.38 2.68 -4.83
N TRP A 107 -0.14 1.47 -4.67
CA TRP A 107 -0.62 0.97 -3.37
C TRP A 107 0.52 0.33 -2.58
N VAL A 108 1.38 1.20 -2.05
CA VAL A 108 2.59 0.81 -1.33
C VAL A 108 2.33 0.27 0.08
N ALA A 109 1.09 0.32 0.58
CA ALA A 109 0.69 -0.52 1.71
C ALA A 109 0.95 -2.02 1.44
N ASN A 110 0.99 -2.42 0.17
CA ASN A 110 1.33 -3.78 -0.23
C ASN A 110 2.78 -3.94 -0.72
N ALA A 111 3.63 -2.91 -0.65
CA ALA A 111 4.99 -3.00 -1.17
C ALA A 111 5.84 -3.99 -0.33
N ALA A 112 5.74 -3.89 0.98
CA ALA A 112 6.51 -4.67 1.94
C ALA A 112 5.82 -4.74 3.30
N THR A 113 6.30 -5.61 4.17
CA THR A 113 6.02 -5.56 5.61
C THR A 113 7.24 -5.00 6.35
N VAL A 114 6.99 -4.05 7.25
CA VAL A 114 8.03 -3.31 7.97
C VAL A 114 8.11 -3.77 9.43
N CYS A 115 9.33 -3.98 9.93
CA CYS A 115 9.62 -4.16 11.34
C CYS A 115 10.58 -3.04 11.79
N PRO A 116 10.12 -2.13 12.67
CA PRO A 116 11.00 -1.09 13.22
C PRO A 116 12.15 -1.68 14.03
N SER A 117 13.26 -0.96 14.12
CA SER A 117 14.44 -1.35 14.91
C SER A 117 14.13 -1.70 16.36
N ALA A 118 13.14 -1.06 16.96
CA ALA A 118 12.69 -1.32 18.33
C ALA A 118 12.07 -2.72 18.54
N ASP A 119 11.70 -3.42 17.46
CA ASP A 119 11.08 -4.76 17.53
C ASP A 119 11.97 -5.87 16.96
N ALA A 120 13.04 -5.50 16.25
CA ALA A 120 13.93 -6.43 15.57
C ALA A 120 15.04 -6.94 16.50
N LEU A 121 15.39 -8.22 16.38
CA LEU A 121 16.40 -8.88 17.23
C LEU A 121 17.81 -8.28 17.09
N ASP A 122 18.15 -7.72 15.93
CA ASP A 122 19.46 -7.11 15.64
C ASP A 122 19.44 -5.57 15.74
N GLY A 123 18.29 -4.98 16.11
CA GLY A 123 18.13 -3.54 16.23
C GLY A 123 18.11 -2.76 14.92
N LYS A 124 17.93 -3.42 13.75
CA LYS A 124 17.79 -2.76 12.45
C LYS A 124 16.33 -2.62 12.03
N VAL A 125 16.07 -1.68 11.11
CA VAL A 125 14.78 -1.60 10.43
C VAL A 125 14.74 -2.64 9.31
N HIS A 126 13.80 -3.58 9.39
CA HIS A 126 13.62 -4.62 8.38
C HIS A 126 12.44 -4.34 7.46
N LEU A 127 12.60 -4.62 6.17
CA LEU A 127 11.56 -4.53 5.16
C LEU A 127 11.56 -5.81 4.31
N THR A 128 10.53 -6.63 4.39
CA THR A 128 10.36 -7.80 3.50
C THR A 128 9.38 -7.45 2.39
N VAL A 129 9.83 -7.50 1.14
CA VAL A 129 8.99 -7.23 -0.04
C VAL A 129 7.84 -8.24 -0.12
N ALA A 130 6.63 -7.77 -0.42
CA ALA A 130 5.49 -8.68 -0.58
C ALA A 130 5.50 -9.29 -1.99
N ASN A 131 5.19 -10.58 -2.10
CA ASN A 131 5.20 -11.26 -3.41
C ASN A 131 3.96 -10.95 -4.26
N LEU A 132 2.84 -10.55 -3.63
CA LEU A 132 1.58 -10.21 -4.29
C LEU A 132 1.09 -11.31 -5.25
N ASN A 133 1.39 -12.56 -4.89
CA ASN A 133 1.24 -13.73 -5.76
C ASN A 133 -0.18 -13.90 -6.28
N ASN A 134 -1.19 -13.51 -5.50
CA ASN A 134 -2.59 -13.75 -5.84
C ASN A 134 -3.02 -13.07 -7.15
N LYS A 135 -2.44 -11.92 -7.49
CA LYS A 135 -2.81 -11.14 -8.66
C LYS A 135 -1.62 -11.00 -9.59
N PHE A 136 -1.69 -11.61 -10.78
CA PHE A 136 -0.59 -11.59 -11.76
C PHE A 136 -0.01 -10.20 -12.01
N HIS A 137 -0.86 -9.20 -12.30
CA HIS A 137 -0.43 -7.81 -12.55
C HIS A 137 0.33 -7.19 -11.36
N ARG A 138 0.08 -7.67 -10.13
CA ARG A 138 0.77 -7.25 -8.91
C ARG A 138 1.99 -8.10 -8.57
N ALA A 139 1.98 -9.39 -8.90
CA ALA A 139 3.15 -10.26 -8.72
C ALA A 139 4.38 -9.77 -9.52
N LEU A 140 4.14 -9.02 -10.61
CA LEU A 140 5.18 -8.35 -11.39
C LEU A 140 5.86 -7.17 -10.65
N GLU A 141 5.32 -6.72 -9.52
CA GLU A 141 5.83 -5.57 -8.77
C GLU A 141 7.11 -5.91 -8.01
N ALA A 142 7.16 -7.08 -7.37
CA ALA A 142 8.14 -7.43 -6.35
C ALA A 142 9.61 -7.15 -6.73
N PRO A 143 10.13 -7.54 -7.93
CA PRO A 143 11.54 -7.29 -8.27
C PRO A 143 11.89 -5.80 -8.34
N VAL A 144 10.99 -4.97 -8.88
CA VAL A 144 11.21 -3.53 -8.98
C VAL A 144 10.98 -2.85 -7.63
N THR A 145 9.98 -3.30 -6.86
CA THR A 145 9.78 -2.82 -5.48
C THR A 145 11.04 -3.05 -4.64
N GLU A 146 11.68 -4.22 -4.75
CA GLU A 146 12.93 -4.50 -4.04
C GLU A 146 14.04 -3.50 -4.42
N ALA A 147 14.25 -3.27 -5.71
CA ALA A 147 15.25 -2.32 -6.20
C ALA A 147 14.98 -0.89 -5.68
N LEU A 148 13.71 -0.46 -5.67
CA LEU A 148 13.30 0.85 -5.15
C LEU A 148 13.53 0.96 -3.65
N LEU A 149 13.14 -0.05 -2.87
CA LEU A 149 13.36 -0.05 -1.41
C LEU A 149 14.85 -0.04 -1.08
N ARG A 150 15.69 -0.79 -1.79
CA ARG A 150 17.16 -0.74 -1.61
C ARG A 150 17.75 0.62 -1.97
N ALA A 151 17.22 1.31 -2.97
CA ALA A 151 17.67 2.66 -3.34
C ALA A 151 17.23 3.74 -2.34
N ILE A 152 16.06 3.57 -1.71
CA ILE A 152 15.52 4.51 -0.71
C ILE A 152 16.18 4.28 0.67
N PHE A 153 16.27 3.02 1.08
CA PHE A 153 16.81 2.57 2.38
C PHE A 153 18.22 1.97 2.19
N ARG A 154 19.13 2.79 1.64
CA ARG A 154 20.45 2.35 1.16
C ARG A 154 21.50 2.05 2.22
N ASP A 155 21.33 2.57 3.44
CA ASP A 155 22.29 2.36 4.52
C ASP A 155 22.09 0.98 5.17
N GLU A 156 22.85 -0.01 4.72
CA GLU A 156 22.78 -1.39 5.23
C GLU A 156 23.16 -1.53 6.72
N SER A 157 23.76 -0.50 7.34
CA SER A 157 23.98 -0.50 8.79
C SER A 157 22.67 -0.28 9.57
N GLN A 158 21.70 0.42 8.97
CA GLN A 158 20.42 0.77 9.59
C GLN A 158 19.26 -0.08 9.04
N PHE A 159 19.33 -0.47 7.77
CA PHE A 159 18.24 -1.09 7.03
C PHE A 159 18.60 -2.47 6.50
N SER A 160 17.63 -3.39 6.56
CA SER A 160 17.73 -4.73 6.01
C SER A 160 16.53 -4.99 5.10
N VAL A 161 16.73 -4.87 3.79
CA VAL A 161 15.70 -5.18 2.77
C VAL A 161 15.82 -6.64 2.34
N HIS A 162 14.73 -7.39 2.50
CA HIS A 162 14.61 -8.79 2.13
C HIS A 162 13.78 -8.95 0.86
N SER A 163 14.22 -9.87 0.00
CA SER A 163 13.45 -10.26 -1.18
C SER A 163 12.11 -10.89 -0.81
N ALA A 164 11.20 -10.88 -1.77
CA ALA A 164 9.87 -11.44 -1.57
C ALA A 164 9.90 -12.96 -1.35
N LEU A 165 8.90 -13.45 -0.62
CA LEU A 165 8.68 -14.89 -0.48
C LEU A 165 8.45 -15.58 -1.84
N PRO A 166 8.72 -16.90 -1.96
CA PRO A 166 8.47 -17.64 -3.19
C PRO A 166 7.07 -17.41 -3.77
N GLN A 167 7.00 -17.29 -5.10
CA GLN A 167 5.78 -16.97 -5.86
C GLN A 167 4.84 -18.18 -5.99
N VAL A 168 4.27 -18.62 -4.86
CA VAL A 168 3.31 -19.72 -4.79
C VAL A 168 2.14 -19.37 -3.88
N ALA A 169 0.96 -19.93 -4.18
CA ALA A 169 -0.25 -19.65 -3.40
C ALA A 169 -0.08 -20.00 -1.90
N LEU A 170 0.65 -21.06 -1.54
CA LEU A 170 0.91 -21.38 -0.13
C LEU A 170 1.52 -20.21 0.64
N LEU A 171 2.34 -19.39 -0.02
CA LEU A 171 3.06 -18.26 0.57
C LEU A 171 2.53 -16.91 0.04
N GLY A 172 1.23 -16.81 -0.23
CA GLY A 172 0.61 -15.55 -0.65
C GLY A 172 0.78 -14.45 0.41
N ASP A 173 1.47 -13.38 0.03
CA ASP A 173 1.79 -12.24 0.91
C ASP A 173 1.39 -10.92 0.25
N GLU A 174 0.64 -10.09 0.98
CA GLU A 174 0.17 -8.77 0.56
C GLU A 174 0.71 -7.64 1.43
N GLY A 175 1.73 -7.90 2.26
CA GLY A 175 2.52 -6.87 2.92
C GLY A 175 1.79 -6.13 4.05
N ALA A 176 2.15 -4.86 4.25
CA ALA A 176 1.68 -4.04 5.35
C ALA A 176 0.16 -3.77 5.39
N ALA A 177 -0.58 -4.00 4.30
CA ALA A 177 -2.04 -3.94 4.30
C ALA A 177 -2.69 -4.99 5.21
N ASN A 178 -1.94 -6.04 5.56
CA ASN A 178 -2.32 -7.08 6.52
C ASN A 178 -1.51 -7.03 7.82
N HIS A 179 -0.75 -5.95 8.03
CA HIS A 179 0.10 -5.75 9.20
C HIS A 179 -0.40 -4.61 10.08
N ASN A 180 -0.21 -4.77 11.37
CA ASN A 180 -0.58 -3.83 12.40
C ASN A 180 0.54 -3.76 13.43
N ARG A 181 0.72 -2.59 14.04
CA ARG A 181 1.66 -2.38 15.14
C ARG A 181 0.98 -1.57 16.23
N LEU A 182 0.94 -2.13 17.43
CA LEU A 182 0.27 -1.56 18.60
C LEU A 182 1.27 -1.38 19.74
N GLY A 183 1.15 -0.30 20.51
CA GLY A 183 2.09 0.01 21.60
C GLY A 183 1.93 1.44 22.12
N GLY A 184 2.82 1.86 23.00
CA GLY A 184 2.90 3.25 23.44
C GLY A 184 3.65 4.12 22.43
N GLU A 185 4.82 4.64 22.84
CA GLU A 185 5.62 5.46 21.94
C GLU A 185 6.16 4.66 20.72
N TYR A 186 6.22 5.24 19.52
CA TYR A 186 6.59 4.53 18.30
C TYR A 186 7.97 3.90 18.41
N GLY A 187 8.92 4.61 19.06
CA GLY A 187 10.29 4.13 19.29
C GLY A 187 10.45 3.16 20.46
N SER A 188 9.36 2.80 21.13
CA SER A 188 9.32 1.71 22.11
C SER A 188 9.00 0.39 21.42
N ALA A 189 9.40 -0.72 22.02
CA ALA A 189 8.99 -2.06 21.59
C ALA A 189 7.45 -2.15 21.48
N GLY A 190 6.95 -2.58 20.32
CA GLY A 190 5.53 -2.72 20.02
C GLY A 190 5.11 -4.17 19.83
N VAL A 191 3.81 -4.43 19.86
CA VAL A 191 3.21 -5.71 19.48
C VAL A 191 2.79 -5.63 18.02
N GLN A 192 3.36 -6.50 17.18
CA GLN A 192 3.01 -6.65 15.78
C GLN A 192 1.91 -7.70 15.62
N LEU A 193 0.83 -7.30 14.95
CA LEU A 193 -0.31 -8.14 14.63
C LEU A 193 -0.34 -8.40 13.12
N PHE A 194 -0.15 -9.67 12.75
CA PHE A 194 -0.24 -10.15 11.37
C PHE A 194 -1.61 -10.78 11.14
N VAL A 195 -2.34 -10.27 10.15
CA VAL A 195 -3.70 -10.72 9.83
C VAL A 195 -3.68 -11.57 8.57
N TYR A 196 -4.27 -12.76 8.60
CA TYR A 196 -4.28 -13.67 7.46
C TYR A 196 -5.70 -14.14 7.11
N GLY A 197 -5.92 -14.53 5.85
CA GLY A 197 -7.24 -15.00 5.40
C GLY A 197 -7.39 -16.52 5.42
N ARG A 198 -6.28 -17.26 5.35
CA ARG A 198 -6.22 -18.72 5.35
C ARG A 198 -4.90 -19.24 5.90
N GLU A 199 -4.89 -20.48 6.32
CA GLU A 199 -3.71 -21.26 6.72
C GLU A 199 -3.89 -22.69 6.19
N GLU A 200 -2.80 -23.44 6.03
CA GLU A 200 -2.86 -24.86 5.70
C GLU A 200 -3.57 -25.63 6.82
N GLU A 201 -4.25 -26.72 6.48
CA GLU A 201 -5.00 -27.58 7.42
C GLU A 201 -6.20 -26.92 8.14
N ASN A 202 -6.54 -25.66 7.86
CA ASN A 202 -7.74 -25.00 8.37
C ASN A 202 -8.85 -24.91 7.30
N GLU A 203 -10.02 -25.45 7.62
CA GLU A 203 -11.20 -25.42 6.73
C GLU A 203 -11.90 -24.05 6.72
N ILE A 204 -11.73 -23.25 7.77
CA ILE A 204 -12.32 -21.91 7.90
C ILE A 204 -11.56 -20.98 6.97
N ARG A 205 -12.18 -20.62 5.84
CA ARG A 205 -11.64 -19.72 4.82
C ARG A 205 -12.80 -19.13 4.01
N PRO A 206 -12.61 -17.99 3.32
CA PRO A 206 -13.66 -17.43 2.48
C PRO A 206 -14.06 -18.41 1.36
N ALA A 207 -15.35 -18.39 1.02
CA ALA A 207 -15.95 -19.31 0.05
C ALA A 207 -16.15 -18.67 -1.34
N ARG A 208 -16.19 -17.33 -1.42
CA ARG A 208 -16.47 -16.58 -2.65
C ARG A 208 -15.25 -15.82 -3.16
N TYR A 209 -14.63 -15.00 -2.32
CA TYR A 209 -13.48 -14.18 -2.69
C TYR A 209 -12.16 -14.76 -2.13
N PRO A 210 -11.04 -14.64 -2.83
CA PRO A 210 -9.82 -15.34 -2.42
C PRO A 210 -9.18 -14.70 -1.18
N ALA A 211 -8.81 -15.54 -0.21
CA ALA A 211 -7.87 -15.17 0.85
C ALA A 211 -6.46 -15.04 0.26
N ARG A 212 -6.01 -13.80 0.06
CA ARG A 212 -4.71 -13.49 -0.56
C ARG A 212 -3.54 -13.79 0.37
N GLN A 213 -3.66 -13.34 1.63
CA GLN A 213 -2.67 -13.59 2.69
C GLN A 213 -2.82 -14.98 3.28
N SER A 214 -1.70 -15.72 3.36
CA SER A 214 -1.60 -16.94 4.14
C SER A 214 -0.92 -16.71 5.49
N ARG A 215 -1.23 -17.55 6.48
CA ARG A 215 -0.51 -17.54 7.75
C ARG A 215 0.95 -17.92 7.57
N GLU A 216 1.23 -18.89 6.71
CA GLU A 216 2.58 -19.40 6.43
C GLU A 216 3.47 -18.28 5.91
N ALA A 217 2.94 -17.44 5.03
CA ALA A 217 3.61 -16.23 4.56
C ALA A 217 3.88 -15.25 5.70
N SER A 218 2.85 -14.98 6.51
CA SER A 218 2.94 -14.04 7.63
C SER A 218 4.00 -14.46 8.65
N GLU A 219 4.07 -15.75 8.98
CA GLU A 219 5.09 -16.31 9.87
C GLU A 219 6.50 -16.27 9.25
N ALA A 220 6.62 -16.50 7.94
CA ALA A 220 7.89 -16.37 7.23
C ALA A 220 8.40 -14.93 7.21
N VAL A 221 7.52 -13.95 6.98
CA VAL A 221 7.83 -12.52 7.07
C VAL A 221 8.27 -12.15 8.48
N ALA A 222 7.57 -12.61 9.53
CA ALA A 222 7.96 -12.34 10.91
C ALA A 222 9.39 -12.86 11.22
N ARG A 223 9.76 -14.02 10.67
CA ARG A 223 11.13 -14.56 10.77
C ARG A 223 12.15 -13.73 10.00
N LEU A 224 11.87 -13.40 8.73
CA LEU A 224 12.76 -12.59 7.88
C LEU A 224 13.02 -11.22 8.50
N ASN A 225 11.96 -10.57 8.99
CA ASN A 225 12.04 -9.28 9.65
C ASN A 225 12.63 -9.32 11.06
N GLN A 226 13.07 -10.50 11.53
CA GLN A 226 13.66 -10.72 12.84
C GLN A 226 12.80 -10.16 13.97
N VAL A 227 11.46 -10.24 13.85
CA VAL A 227 10.57 -9.71 14.89
C VAL A 227 10.75 -10.56 16.13
N ASN A 228 10.91 -9.92 17.29
CA ASN A 228 10.96 -10.62 18.56
C ASN A 228 9.70 -11.52 18.73
N PRO A 229 9.84 -12.84 18.96
CA PRO A 229 8.71 -13.75 19.10
C PRO A 229 7.71 -13.39 20.21
N GLN A 230 8.13 -12.66 21.25
CA GLN A 230 7.21 -12.19 22.30
C GLN A 230 6.32 -11.02 21.85
N GLN A 231 6.71 -10.34 20.77
CA GLN A 231 6.06 -9.16 20.22
C GLN A 231 5.13 -9.50 19.03
N VAL A 232 4.86 -10.77 18.74
CA VAL A 232 4.07 -11.18 17.57
C VAL A 232 2.73 -11.80 17.97
N ILE A 233 1.68 -11.45 17.22
CA ILE A 233 0.36 -12.08 17.24
C ILE A 233 -0.05 -12.36 15.78
N PHE A 234 -0.59 -13.56 15.54
CA PHE A 234 -1.25 -13.90 14.27
C PHE A 234 -2.75 -14.02 14.51
N ALA A 235 -3.55 -13.38 13.67
CA ALA A 235 -5.01 -13.46 13.76
C ALA A 235 -5.63 -13.71 12.39
N GLN A 236 -6.62 -14.59 12.35
CA GLN A 236 -7.39 -14.80 11.13
C GLN A 236 -8.46 -13.72 10.96
N GLN A 237 -8.49 -13.10 9.78
CA GLN A 237 -9.60 -12.27 9.33
C GLN A 237 -10.89 -13.09 9.34
N ASN A 238 -12.03 -12.47 9.65
CA ASN A 238 -13.31 -13.13 9.47
C ASN A 238 -13.52 -13.49 7.98
N PRO A 239 -13.68 -14.77 7.61
CA PRO A 239 -13.87 -15.17 6.21
C PRO A 239 -15.12 -14.53 5.59
N GLU A 240 -16.16 -14.27 6.39
CA GLU A 240 -17.41 -13.66 5.90
C GLU A 240 -17.22 -12.22 5.42
N VAL A 241 -16.30 -11.45 6.02
CA VAL A 241 -16.03 -10.09 5.56
C VAL A 241 -15.15 -10.08 4.32
N ILE A 242 -14.25 -11.07 4.17
CA ILE A 242 -13.49 -11.25 2.92
C ILE A 242 -14.45 -11.50 1.77
N ASP A 243 -15.46 -12.35 1.95
CA ASP A 243 -16.51 -12.65 0.97
C ASP A 243 -17.43 -11.46 0.63
N GLN A 244 -17.34 -10.37 1.40
CA GLN A 244 -18.02 -9.09 1.19
C GLN A 244 -17.11 -8.00 0.59
N GLY A 245 -15.87 -8.33 0.23
CA GLY A 245 -14.95 -7.42 -0.45
C GLY A 245 -13.81 -6.87 0.41
N VAL A 246 -13.64 -7.36 1.64
CA VAL A 246 -12.47 -7.07 2.50
C VAL A 246 -11.28 -7.93 2.06
N PHE A 247 -10.65 -7.56 0.95
CA PHE A 247 -9.53 -8.35 0.39
C PHE A 247 -8.21 -8.16 1.15
N HIS A 248 -8.11 -7.13 2.00
CA HIS A 248 -7.00 -6.82 2.92
C HIS A 248 -7.56 -6.32 4.25
N ASN A 249 -6.80 -6.52 5.34
CA ASN A 249 -7.21 -6.07 6.67
C ASN A 249 -7.41 -4.55 6.77
N ASP A 250 -6.60 -3.77 6.07
CA ASP A 250 -6.72 -2.30 6.01
C ASP A 250 -8.03 -1.80 5.35
N VAL A 251 -8.92 -2.69 4.89
CA VAL A 251 -10.28 -2.35 4.45
C VAL A 251 -11.30 -2.46 5.59
N ILE A 252 -10.95 -3.07 6.73
CA ILE A 252 -11.86 -3.32 7.87
C ILE A 252 -11.28 -3.00 9.25
N ALA A 253 -9.97 -2.74 9.34
CA ALA A 253 -9.30 -2.35 10.57
C ALA A 253 -8.03 -1.53 10.32
N VAL A 254 -7.74 -0.58 11.20
CA VAL A 254 -6.49 0.18 11.24
C VAL A 254 -6.01 0.35 12.67
N SER A 255 -4.70 0.20 12.88
CA SER A 255 -4.03 0.40 14.17
C SER A 255 -3.17 1.66 14.15
N ASN A 256 -3.07 2.32 15.30
CA ASN A 256 -2.06 3.35 15.56
C ASN A 256 -1.85 3.49 17.07
N ARG A 257 -0.58 3.46 17.51
CA ARG A 257 -0.24 3.50 18.95
C ARG A 257 -1.04 2.44 19.72
N GLN A 258 -1.73 2.82 20.79
CA GLN A 258 -2.54 1.93 21.62
C GLN A 258 -3.93 1.63 21.03
N VAL A 259 -4.32 2.29 19.92
CA VAL A 259 -5.66 2.21 19.34
C VAL A 259 -5.72 1.17 18.22
N LEU A 260 -6.72 0.30 18.28
CA LEU A 260 -7.20 -0.50 17.15
C LEU A 260 -8.62 -0.05 16.80
N PHE A 261 -8.76 0.63 15.65
CA PHE A 261 -10.05 1.02 15.09
C PHE A 261 -10.50 -0.02 14.07
N CYS A 262 -11.54 -0.80 14.37
CA CYS A 262 -11.96 -1.90 13.53
C CYS A 262 -13.47 -2.12 13.55
N HIS A 263 -13.99 -2.80 12.53
CA HIS A 263 -15.38 -3.27 12.55
C HIS A 263 -15.57 -4.39 13.59
N GLU A 264 -16.76 -4.53 14.18
CA GLU A 264 -17.05 -5.60 15.16
C GLU A 264 -16.94 -7.02 14.59
N ALA A 265 -17.01 -7.13 13.27
CA ALA A 265 -16.92 -8.38 12.51
C ALA A 265 -15.55 -8.59 11.84
N ALA A 266 -14.53 -7.78 12.14
CA ALA A 266 -13.26 -7.82 11.44
C ALA A 266 -12.58 -9.20 11.56
N PHE A 267 -12.49 -9.78 12.77
CA PHE A 267 -11.68 -10.97 13.02
C PHE A 267 -12.52 -12.19 13.40
N ALA A 268 -12.10 -13.39 12.97
CA ALA A 268 -12.85 -14.64 13.21
C ALA A 268 -13.05 -14.96 14.70
N ARG A 269 -12.07 -14.60 15.55
CA ARG A 269 -12.13 -14.74 17.01
C ARG A 269 -11.88 -13.40 17.71
N GLN A 270 -12.58 -12.36 17.27
CA GLN A 270 -12.33 -10.97 17.68
C GLN A 270 -12.21 -10.77 19.19
N LYS A 271 -13.16 -11.29 19.99
CA LYS A 271 -13.11 -11.16 21.46
C LYS A 271 -11.82 -11.74 22.07
N VAL A 272 -11.31 -12.84 21.51
CA VAL A 272 -10.06 -13.47 21.97
C VAL A 272 -8.87 -12.58 21.60
N LEU A 273 -8.83 -12.08 20.36
CA LEU A 273 -7.79 -11.16 19.91
C LEU A 273 -7.76 -9.87 20.75
N ILE A 274 -8.91 -9.22 20.95
CA ILE A 274 -9.03 -7.99 21.74
C ILE A 274 -8.56 -8.22 23.19
N ASN A 275 -8.91 -9.35 23.80
CA ASN A 275 -8.42 -9.67 25.14
C ASN A 275 -6.91 -9.95 25.17
N GLN A 276 -6.36 -10.61 24.15
CA GLN A 276 -4.92 -10.83 24.04
C GLN A 276 -4.14 -9.53 23.84
N LEU A 277 -4.69 -8.58 23.07
CA LEU A 277 -4.10 -7.26 22.89
C LEU A 277 -4.18 -6.45 24.19
N ARG A 278 -5.32 -6.48 24.89
CA ARG A 278 -5.49 -5.78 26.17
C ARG A 278 -4.51 -6.26 27.25
N THR A 279 -4.05 -7.52 27.20
CA THR A 279 -3.06 -8.05 28.15
C THR A 279 -1.61 -7.81 27.74
N ARG A 280 -1.34 -7.53 26.46
CA ARG A 280 0.03 -7.38 25.92
C ARG A 280 0.41 -5.95 25.54
N VAL A 281 -0.57 -5.06 25.41
CA VAL A 281 -0.37 -3.67 25.02
C VAL A 281 -0.91 -2.78 26.13
N ASP A 282 0.00 -2.10 26.83
CA ASP A 282 -0.37 -1.16 27.88
C ASP A 282 -1.22 -0.02 27.31
N GLY A 283 -2.31 0.31 27.99
CA GLY A 283 -3.24 1.35 27.55
C GLY A 283 -4.05 1.02 26.30
N PHE A 284 -4.07 -0.26 25.86
CA PHE A 284 -4.79 -0.67 24.66
C PHE A 284 -6.26 -0.24 24.67
N MET A 285 -6.68 0.36 23.55
CA MET A 285 -8.04 0.81 23.31
C MET A 285 -8.56 0.24 21.99
N ALA A 286 -9.57 -0.62 22.08
CA ALA A 286 -10.32 -1.07 20.91
C ALA A 286 -11.49 -0.12 20.66
N ILE A 287 -11.56 0.44 19.45
CA ILE A 287 -12.73 1.18 18.97
C ILE A 287 -13.42 0.27 17.96
N GLU A 288 -14.41 -0.49 18.44
CA GLU A 288 -15.16 -1.46 17.64
C GLU A 288 -16.42 -0.80 17.06
N VAL A 289 -16.51 -0.73 15.73
CA VAL A 289 -17.69 -0.17 15.04
C VAL A 289 -18.76 -1.26 14.91
N PRO A 290 -19.95 -1.07 15.53
CA PRO A 290 -21.00 -2.07 15.45
C PRO A 290 -21.67 -2.06 14.07
N ALA A 291 -22.08 -3.22 13.57
CA ALA A 291 -22.73 -3.38 12.27
C ALA A 291 -24.07 -2.62 12.18
N GLY A 292 -24.69 -2.34 13.33
CA GLY A 292 -25.90 -1.52 13.42
C GLY A 292 -25.68 -0.02 13.17
N GLU A 293 -24.44 0.48 13.29
CA GLU A 293 -24.08 1.87 12.96
C GLU A 293 -23.49 1.98 11.54
N VAL A 294 -22.60 1.04 11.19
CA VAL A 294 -21.97 0.96 9.86
C VAL A 294 -21.92 -0.50 9.42
N SER A 295 -22.59 -0.86 8.33
CA SER A 295 -22.54 -2.24 7.81
C SER A 295 -21.18 -2.55 7.15
N VAL A 296 -20.85 -3.83 7.00
CA VAL A 296 -19.64 -4.25 6.25
C VAL A 296 -19.68 -3.74 4.80
N SER A 297 -20.85 -3.76 4.17
CA SER A 297 -21.06 -3.20 2.83
C SER A 297 -20.71 -1.72 2.77
N ASP A 298 -21.15 -0.93 3.76
CA ASP A 298 -20.84 0.51 3.82
C ASP A 298 -19.36 0.75 4.11
N ALA A 299 -18.75 -0.07 4.97
CA ALA A 299 -17.31 -0.02 5.22
C ALA A 299 -16.50 -0.24 3.92
N VAL A 300 -16.87 -1.25 3.12
CA VAL A 300 -16.24 -1.55 1.83
C VAL A 300 -16.56 -0.48 0.77
N ALA A 301 -17.75 0.13 0.79
CA ALA A 301 -18.12 1.16 -0.17
C ALA A 301 -17.45 2.51 0.11
N THR A 302 -17.23 2.83 1.38
CA THR A 302 -16.73 4.14 1.83
C THR A 302 -15.26 4.17 2.18
N TYR A 303 -14.64 3.00 2.42
CA TYR A 303 -13.25 2.85 2.84
C TYR A 303 -12.95 3.56 4.18
N LEU A 304 -13.92 3.59 5.10
CA LEU A 304 -13.75 4.18 6.44
C LEU A 304 -12.54 3.61 7.18
N PHE A 305 -12.31 2.30 7.11
CA PHE A 305 -11.16 1.66 7.75
C PHE A 305 -9.86 1.72 6.94
N ASN A 306 -9.94 2.08 5.65
CA ASN A 306 -8.77 2.39 4.84
C ASN A 306 -8.28 3.83 5.05
N SER A 307 -8.53 4.36 6.25
CA SER A 307 -8.08 5.66 6.71
C SER A 307 -6.66 5.58 7.27
N GLN A 308 -5.96 6.73 7.29
CA GLN A 308 -4.77 6.85 8.14
C GLN A 308 -5.22 7.33 9.52
N LEU A 309 -4.76 6.65 10.56
CA LEU A 309 -4.92 7.09 11.94
C LEU A 309 -3.56 7.64 12.40
N LEU A 310 -3.43 8.96 12.49
CA LEU A 310 -2.16 9.65 12.71
C LEU A 310 -2.10 10.24 14.11
N SER A 311 -0.95 10.15 14.80
CA SER A 311 -0.76 10.79 16.11
C SER A 311 -0.22 12.21 15.99
N ARG A 312 -0.81 13.14 16.73
CA ARG A 312 -0.29 14.49 16.97
C ARG A 312 0.63 14.51 18.19
N ASP A 313 1.38 15.60 18.35
CA ASP A 313 2.32 15.80 19.45
C ASP A 313 1.65 15.79 20.83
N ASP A 314 0.37 16.17 20.90
CA ASP A 314 -0.44 16.17 22.13
C ASP A 314 -1.01 14.78 22.49
N GLY A 315 -0.72 13.76 21.69
CA GLY A 315 -1.24 12.39 21.84
C GLY A 315 -2.62 12.16 21.23
N SER A 316 -3.33 13.21 20.80
CA SER A 316 -4.58 13.07 20.07
C SER A 316 -4.33 12.54 18.65
N MET A 317 -5.38 12.03 18.01
CA MET A 317 -5.31 11.38 16.71
C MET A 317 -6.17 12.08 15.66
N LEU A 318 -5.63 12.14 14.45
CA LEU A 318 -6.29 12.61 13.23
C LEU A 318 -6.67 11.41 12.36
N LEU A 319 -7.94 11.35 11.95
CA LEU A 319 -8.41 10.35 10.98
C LEU A 319 -8.43 10.93 9.56
N VAL A 320 -7.61 10.38 8.68
CA VAL A 320 -7.49 10.78 7.26
C VAL A 320 -8.39 9.89 6.40
N LEU A 321 -9.42 10.48 5.80
CA LEU A 321 -10.51 9.76 5.16
C LEU A 321 -10.64 10.09 3.66
N PRO A 322 -11.14 9.16 2.83
CA PRO A 322 -11.55 9.47 1.47
C PRO A 322 -12.89 10.23 1.45
N ARG A 323 -13.17 10.97 0.36
CA ARG A 323 -14.40 11.76 0.17
C ARG A 323 -15.67 10.92 0.28
N GLU A 324 -15.62 9.65 -0.09
CA GLU A 324 -16.73 8.69 -0.02
C GLU A 324 -17.29 8.55 1.40
N CYS A 325 -16.45 8.65 2.44
CA CYS A 325 -16.88 8.68 3.83
C CYS A 325 -17.76 9.90 4.15
N GLN A 326 -17.39 11.07 3.62
CA GLN A 326 -18.15 12.31 3.80
C GLN A 326 -19.46 12.31 3.01
N ASN A 327 -19.47 11.69 1.83
CA ASN A 327 -20.64 11.60 0.97
C ASN A 327 -21.70 10.61 1.47
N HIS A 328 -21.31 9.63 2.30
CA HIS A 328 -22.21 8.61 2.82
C HIS A 328 -22.81 9.03 4.18
N ALA A 329 -24.10 9.38 4.20
CA ALA A 329 -24.75 10.00 5.36
C ALA A 329 -24.63 9.18 6.67
N GLY A 330 -24.79 7.85 6.60
CA GLY A 330 -24.70 6.98 7.79
C GLY A 330 -23.28 6.92 8.36
N VAL A 331 -22.30 6.78 7.48
CA VAL A 331 -20.88 6.70 7.84
C VAL A 331 -20.38 8.06 8.36
N TRP A 332 -20.75 9.15 7.70
CA TRP A 332 -20.40 10.49 8.15
C TRP A 332 -21.01 10.81 9.52
N ARG A 333 -22.27 10.42 9.77
CA ARG A 333 -22.90 10.56 11.09
C ARG A 333 -22.14 9.78 12.17
N TYR A 334 -21.80 8.52 11.90
CA TYR A 334 -20.99 7.71 12.81
C TYR A 334 -19.64 8.36 13.11
N LEU A 335 -18.93 8.83 12.08
CA LEU A 335 -17.63 9.47 12.23
C LEU A 335 -17.67 10.78 13.04
N ASN A 336 -18.70 11.61 12.84
CA ASN A 336 -18.88 12.82 13.67
C ASN A 336 -19.19 12.48 15.13
N LYS A 337 -19.96 11.41 15.38
CA LYS A 337 -20.19 10.89 16.72
C LYS A 337 -18.87 10.42 17.35
N LEU A 338 -18.08 9.62 16.62
CA LEU A 338 -16.78 9.12 17.05
C LEU A 338 -15.83 10.26 17.46
N VAL A 339 -15.75 11.33 16.68
CA VAL A 339 -14.89 12.49 17.00
C VAL A 339 -15.38 13.29 18.21
N ALA A 340 -16.68 13.23 18.52
CA ALA A 340 -17.26 13.91 19.68
C ALA A 340 -17.22 13.07 20.97
N GLU A 341 -16.96 11.77 20.86
CA GLU A 341 -16.84 10.86 22.01
C GLU A 341 -15.48 11.01 22.71
N ASP A 342 -15.40 10.54 23.96
CA ASP A 342 -14.16 10.54 24.75
C ASP A 342 -13.22 9.41 24.32
N ASN A 343 -12.44 9.68 23.27
CA ASN A 343 -11.42 8.79 22.74
C ASN A 343 -10.29 9.60 22.05
N PRO A 344 -9.18 8.96 21.66
CA PRO A 344 -8.05 9.68 21.06
C PRO A 344 -8.35 10.38 19.73
N ILE A 345 -9.38 9.98 18.98
CA ILE A 345 -9.68 10.54 17.65
C ILE A 345 -10.38 11.89 17.83
N SER A 346 -9.62 12.98 17.70
CA SER A 346 -10.11 14.35 17.97
C SER A 346 -10.40 15.16 16.72
N ALA A 347 -10.02 14.66 15.53
CA ALA A 347 -10.20 15.36 14.28
C ALA A 347 -10.28 14.40 13.08
N MET A 348 -10.84 14.93 11.99
CA MET A 348 -10.88 14.26 10.69
C MET A 348 -10.36 15.19 9.60
N GLN A 349 -9.70 14.62 8.60
CA GLN A 349 -9.31 15.30 7.38
C GLN A 349 -9.71 14.47 6.17
N VAL A 350 -10.48 15.08 5.26
CA VAL A 350 -11.04 14.39 4.08
C VAL A 350 -10.26 14.79 2.83
N PHE A 351 -9.86 13.80 2.04
CA PHE A 351 -9.21 14.00 0.75
C PHE A 351 -10.03 13.43 -0.40
N ASP A 352 -9.98 14.10 -1.55
CA ASP A 352 -10.49 13.57 -2.81
C ASP A 352 -9.42 12.70 -3.47
N LEU A 353 -9.64 11.39 -3.42
CA LEU A 353 -8.76 10.36 -3.99
C LEU A 353 -9.53 9.50 -4.99
N ARG A 354 -10.54 10.07 -5.68
CA ARG A 354 -11.48 9.32 -6.52
C ARG A 354 -10.80 8.39 -7.53
N GLU A 355 -9.66 8.80 -8.10
CA GLU A 355 -8.97 7.99 -9.10
C GLU A 355 -8.37 6.70 -8.49
N SER A 356 -7.87 6.76 -7.26
CA SER A 356 -7.39 5.58 -6.53
C SER A 356 -8.57 4.77 -5.98
N MET A 357 -9.58 5.44 -5.42
CA MET A 357 -10.78 4.81 -4.86
C MET A 357 -11.56 4.01 -5.90
N ALA A 358 -11.65 4.49 -7.15
CA ALA A 358 -12.30 3.79 -8.25
C ALA A 358 -11.66 2.41 -8.54
N ASN A 359 -10.39 2.21 -8.22
CA ASN A 359 -9.73 0.91 -8.34
C ASN A 359 -9.54 0.18 -6.99
N GLY A 360 -10.14 0.71 -5.92
CA GLY A 360 -10.17 0.13 -4.59
C GLY A 360 -8.91 0.39 -3.77
N GLY A 361 -8.39 1.61 -3.79
CA GLY A 361 -7.36 2.05 -2.85
C GLY A 361 -7.69 3.41 -2.24
N GLY A 362 -7.80 3.48 -0.92
CA GLY A 362 -8.04 4.72 -0.18
C GLY A 362 -6.75 5.35 0.36
N PRO A 363 -6.85 6.25 1.34
CA PRO A 363 -5.71 6.93 1.95
C PRO A 363 -4.63 5.99 2.48
N ALA A 364 -5.03 4.89 3.13
CA ALA A 364 -4.10 3.92 3.72
C ALA A 364 -3.44 3.03 2.66
N CYS A 365 -4.16 2.58 1.63
CA CYS A 365 -3.54 1.75 0.58
C CYS A 365 -2.38 2.48 -0.11
N LEU A 366 -2.48 3.80 -0.26
CA LEU A 366 -1.46 4.63 -0.91
C LEU A 366 -0.18 4.82 -0.09
N ARG A 367 -0.11 4.36 1.17
CA ARG A 367 1.01 4.65 2.06
C ARG A 367 1.56 3.42 2.79
N LEU A 368 2.88 3.35 2.90
CA LEU A 368 3.63 2.44 3.74
C LEU A 368 4.09 3.20 4.99
N ARG A 369 3.82 2.64 6.17
CA ARG A 369 4.24 3.21 7.45
C ARG A 369 5.60 2.66 7.82
N VAL A 370 6.57 3.53 8.08
CA VAL A 370 7.92 3.15 8.49
C VAL A 370 8.29 3.96 9.73
N VAL A 371 8.35 3.29 10.89
CA VAL A 371 8.81 3.94 12.12
C VAL A 371 10.33 4.02 12.08
N LEU A 372 10.86 5.23 12.23
CA LEU A 372 12.28 5.52 12.15
C LEU A 372 12.72 6.39 13.32
N THR A 373 13.84 6.04 13.93
CA THR A 373 14.58 6.94 14.84
C THR A 373 15.09 8.16 14.08
N GLU A 374 15.55 9.18 14.81
CA GLU A 374 16.21 10.34 14.20
C GLU A 374 17.40 9.95 13.30
N GLU A 375 18.20 8.98 13.74
CA GLU A 375 19.39 8.50 13.02
C GLU A 375 19.01 7.76 11.75
N GLU A 376 18.10 6.78 11.86
CA GLU A 376 17.60 6.02 10.72
C GLU A 376 16.93 6.94 9.69
N ARG A 377 16.15 7.94 10.14
CA ARG A 377 15.51 8.89 9.23
C ARG A 377 16.52 9.73 8.44
N ARG A 378 17.68 10.06 9.02
CA ARG A 378 18.77 10.74 8.29
C ARG A 378 19.47 9.83 7.28
N ALA A 379 19.40 8.51 7.49
CA ALA A 379 19.97 7.51 6.61
C ALA A 379 19.07 7.16 5.40
N VAL A 380 17.78 7.50 5.45
CA VAL A 380 16.88 7.46 4.29
C VAL A 380 17.40 8.39 3.19
N ASN A 381 17.23 8.00 1.92
CA ASN A 381 17.55 8.86 0.79
C ASN A 381 16.80 10.21 0.91
N PRO A 382 17.51 11.34 1.11
CA PRO A 382 16.86 12.60 1.46
C PRO A 382 16.02 13.19 0.31
N THR A 383 16.29 12.80 -0.94
CA THR A 383 15.59 13.30 -2.13
C THR A 383 14.15 12.80 -2.26
N VAL A 384 13.76 11.77 -1.51
CA VAL A 384 12.38 11.25 -1.49
C VAL A 384 11.53 11.84 -0.36
N MET A 385 12.13 12.63 0.54
CA MET A 385 11.41 13.24 1.66
C MET A 385 10.59 14.44 1.16
N MET A 386 9.29 14.45 1.46
CA MET A 386 8.36 15.46 0.96
C MET A 386 8.66 16.84 1.55
N ASN A 387 8.73 17.84 0.68
CA ASN A 387 8.90 19.26 0.99
C ASN A 387 8.39 20.11 -0.18
N ASP A 388 8.45 21.45 -0.07
CA ASP A 388 7.99 22.37 -1.11
C ASP A 388 8.69 22.16 -2.46
N ALA A 389 10.01 21.94 -2.44
CA ALA A 389 10.81 21.76 -3.66
C ALA A 389 10.44 20.47 -4.38
N LEU A 390 10.37 19.35 -3.64
CA LEU A 390 9.98 18.06 -4.20
C LEU A 390 8.53 18.08 -4.70
N PHE A 391 7.60 18.65 -3.93
CA PHE A 391 6.21 18.79 -4.34
C PHE A 391 6.07 19.58 -5.64
N THR A 392 6.78 20.70 -5.77
CA THR A 392 6.78 21.52 -6.99
C THR A 392 7.37 20.76 -8.17
N ALA A 393 8.51 20.09 -7.97
CA ALA A 393 9.18 19.31 -9.00
C ALA A 393 8.33 18.14 -9.50
N LEU A 394 7.68 17.40 -8.60
CA LEU A 394 6.81 16.28 -8.95
C LEU A 394 5.54 16.74 -9.67
N ASN A 395 4.96 17.88 -9.30
CA ASN A 395 3.83 18.44 -10.05
C ASN A 395 4.24 18.88 -11.46
N ALA A 396 5.39 19.54 -11.63
CA ALA A 396 5.91 19.94 -12.93
C ALA A 396 6.24 18.72 -13.81
N TRP A 397 6.82 17.67 -13.22
CA TRP A 397 7.05 16.39 -13.87
C TRP A 397 5.73 15.73 -14.30
N ALA A 398 4.72 15.72 -13.43
CA ALA A 398 3.40 15.20 -13.75
C ALA A 398 2.74 15.97 -14.91
N ASP A 399 2.79 17.30 -14.89
CA ASP A 399 2.21 18.15 -15.94
C ASP A 399 2.90 17.95 -17.30
N ARG A 400 4.19 17.62 -17.30
CA ARG A 400 4.95 17.35 -18.53
C ARG A 400 4.59 16.01 -19.17
N TYR A 401 4.43 14.93 -18.39
CA TYR A 401 4.36 13.57 -18.94
C TYR A 401 3.00 12.88 -18.83
N TYR A 402 2.14 13.27 -17.90
CA TYR A 402 0.90 12.53 -17.65
C TYR A 402 -0.20 12.98 -18.58
N ARG A 403 -0.92 12.03 -19.18
CA ARG A 403 -2.16 12.29 -19.91
C ARG A 403 -3.30 12.60 -18.92
N ASP A 404 -4.25 13.43 -19.36
CA ASP A 404 -5.49 13.74 -18.62
C ASP A 404 -6.63 12.75 -18.93
N ARG A 405 -6.41 11.88 -19.90
CA ARG A 405 -7.31 10.80 -20.31
C ARG A 405 -6.50 9.57 -20.70
N LEU A 406 -6.85 8.42 -20.15
CA LEU A 406 -6.30 7.13 -20.58
C LEU A 406 -7.35 6.03 -20.51
N THR A 407 -7.35 5.18 -21.54
CA THR A 407 -8.16 3.96 -21.66
C THR A 407 -7.27 2.74 -21.91
N ALA A 408 -7.82 1.54 -21.78
CA ALA A 408 -7.08 0.31 -22.06
C ALA A 408 -6.58 0.21 -23.53
N ALA A 409 -7.24 0.89 -24.47
CA ALA A 409 -6.83 0.89 -25.88
C ALA A 409 -5.54 1.70 -26.10
N ASP A 410 -5.36 2.78 -25.35
CA ASP A 410 -4.19 3.66 -25.43
C ASP A 410 -2.91 2.96 -24.95
N LEU A 411 -3.03 1.85 -24.22
CA LEU A 411 -1.88 1.05 -23.78
C LEU A 411 -1.09 0.43 -24.93
N ALA A 412 -1.68 0.36 -26.13
CA ALA A 412 -1.00 -0.10 -27.34
C ALA A 412 -0.23 1.02 -28.07
N ASP A 413 -0.34 2.28 -27.62
CA ASP A 413 0.32 3.43 -28.23
C ASP A 413 1.83 3.40 -27.93
N PRO A 414 2.71 3.28 -28.95
CA PRO A 414 4.15 3.31 -28.73
C PRO A 414 4.63 4.66 -28.19
N LEU A 415 3.88 5.76 -28.39
CA LEU A 415 4.22 7.04 -27.79
C LEU A 415 4.07 7.00 -26.26
N LEU A 416 3.05 6.32 -25.73
CA LEU A 416 2.87 6.15 -24.28
C LEU A 416 4.05 5.40 -23.66
N LEU A 417 4.57 4.38 -24.34
CA LEU A 417 5.76 3.65 -23.90
C LEU A 417 6.98 4.58 -23.83
N ARG A 418 7.22 5.39 -24.87
CA ARG A 418 8.34 6.34 -24.91
C ARG A 418 8.22 7.42 -23.83
N GLU A 419 7.03 8.02 -23.68
CA GLU A 419 6.70 8.98 -22.63
C GLU A 419 6.98 8.40 -21.24
N GLY A 420 6.53 7.16 -20.98
CA GLY A 420 6.77 6.47 -19.71
C GLY A 420 8.25 6.24 -19.41
N ARG A 421 9.04 5.82 -20.40
CA ARG A 421 10.47 5.58 -20.23
C ARG A 421 11.24 6.88 -19.96
N GLU A 422 11.00 7.93 -20.75
CA GLU A 422 11.63 9.25 -20.50
C GLU A 422 11.21 9.83 -19.14
N ALA A 423 9.93 9.71 -18.77
CA ALA A 423 9.43 10.19 -17.50
C ALA A 423 10.13 9.52 -16.32
N LEU A 424 10.30 8.19 -16.36
CA LEU A 424 10.99 7.44 -15.31
C LEU A 424 12.48 7.75 -15.26
N ASP A 425 13.15 7.92 -16.40
CA ASP A 425 14.55 8.36 -16.45
C ASP A 425 14.77 9.73 -15.78
N VAL A 426 13.87 10.67 -16.03
CA VAL A 426 13.91 11.98 -15.36
C VAL A 426 13.61 11.83 -13.87
N LEU A 427 12.69 10.94 -13.51
CA LEU A 427 12.30 10.74 -12.12
C LEU A 427 13.43 10.09 -11.29
N THR A 428 14.16 9.10 -11.81
CA THR A 428 15.27 8.50 -11.07
C THR A 428 16.40 9.47 -10.79
N ARG A 429 16.62 10.45 -11.69
CA ARG A 429 17.56 11.56 -11.45
C ARG A 429 17.02 12.54 -10.41
N LEU A 430 15.74 12.91 -10.50
CA LEU A 430 15.11 13.80 -9.52
C LEU A 430 15.16 13.22 -8.09
N LEU A 431 14.97 11.90 -7.98
CA LEU A 431 14.92 11.18 -6.70
C LEU A 431 16.25 10.52 -6.31
N ASP A 432 17.36 10.78 -7.02
CA ASP A 432 18.69 10.17 -6.73
C ASP A 432 18.63 8.64 -6.50
N LEU A 433 18.01 7.91 -7.43
CA LEU A 433 17.81 6.46 -7.31
C LEU A 433 18.83 5.65 -8.11
N GLY A 434 19.50 6.25 -9.09
CA GLY A 434 20.32 5.54 -10.07
C GLY A 434 19.47 4.74 -11.07
N SER A 435 20.08 3.74 -11.72
CA SER A 435 19.44 2.91 -12.75
C SER A 435 18.66 1.73 -12.14
N VAL A 436 17.60 2.04 -11.40
CA VAL A 436 16.77 1.05 -10.67
C VAL A 436 15.79 0.29 -11.56
N TYR A 437 15.41 0.85 -12.72
CA TYR A 437 14.43 0.21 -13.60
C TYR A 437 15.11 -0.71 -14.63
N PRO A 438 14.49 -1.86 -14.98
CA PRO A 438 15.08 -2.81 -15.92
C PRO A 438 15.49 -2.20 -17.27
N PHE A 439 14.67 -1.31 -17.84
CA PHE A 439 15.00 -0.66 -19.12
C PHE A 439 16.27 0.21 -19.08
N GLN A 440 16.66 0.71 -17.90
CA GLN A 440 17.86 1.53 -17.70
C GLN A 440 19.14 0.69 -17.64
N GLN A 441 19.01 -0.60 -17.36
CA GLN A 441 20.13 -1.54 -17.18
C GLN A 441 20.50 -2.22 -18.50
N THR A 442 19.53 -2.40 -19.40
CA THR A 442 19.73 -3.04 -20.70
C THR A 442 20.46 -2.16 -21.73
N GLY A 443 20.61 -0.86 -21.48
CA GLY A 443 21.27 0.11 -22.38
C GLY A 443 22.79 0.18 -22.28
N ALA A 444 23.44 -0.57 -21.38
CA ALA A 444 24.90 -0.58 -21.22
C ALA A 444 25.61 -1.66 -22.08
N ALA A 445 24.88 -2.44 -22.88
CA ALA A 445 25.42 -3.58 -23.63
C ALA A 445 25.53 -3.36 -25.16
N ASP A 446 25.11 -2.22 -25.70
CA ASP A 446 25.19 -1.89 -27.14
C ASP A 446 26.09 -0.65 -27.40
N GLY A 447 27.25 -0.62 -26.75
CA GLY A 447 28.31 0.38 -26.95
C GLY A 447 29.55 -0.21 -27.60
#